data_AF-A0A2R7L7Y9-F1
#
_entry.id   AF-A0A2R7L7Y9-F1
#
_cell.length_a   1.000
_cell.length_b   1.000
_cell.length_c   1.000
_cell.angle_alpha   90.00
_cell.angle_beta   90.00
_cell.angle_gamma   90.00
#
_symmetry.space_group_name_H-M   'P 1'
#
loop_
_entity.id
_entity.type
_entity.pdbx_description
1 polymer ?
#
loop_
_entity_poly.entity_id
_entity_poly.type
_entity_poly.pdbx_seq_one_letter_code
_entity_poly.pdbx_strand_id
1 'polypeptide(L)'
;MNMRLPADKYDVLAVERLVQAGPESALPHLAELLTWMQDLNWPVAQVLQPFLAEIGLPLEPYIRDVLATDDEGWKFWTISAVVGESLPLARVFEPELRRMASSPSPGERQEGLQERALEILRVTQRS
;
A
#
# COMPACT_ATOMS: atom_id res chain seq x y z
N MET A 1 26.54 6.88 1.72
CA MET A 1 25.70 7.74 0.88
C MET A 1 24.47 8.13 1.70
N ASN A 2 24.05 9.39 1.68
CA ASN A 2 22.77 9.76 2.29
C ASN A 2 21.65 9.32 1.36
N MET A 3 20.78 8.44 1.85
CA MET A 3 19.55 8.08 1.15
C MET A 3 18.65 9.31 1.04
N ARG A 4 18.07 9.55 -0.13
CA ARG A 4 17.14 10.66 -0.36
C ARG A 4 15.84 10.10 -0.93
N LEU A 5 14.73 10.55 -0.38
CA LEU A 5 13.40 10.22 -0.87
C LEU A 5 13.08 11.00 -2.17
N PRO A 6 12.13 10.51 -2.97
CA PRO A 6 11.74 11.17 -4.21
C PRO A 6 11.30 12.62 -3.96
N ALA A 7 11.78 13.55 -4.76
CA ALA A 7 11.40 14.96 -4.62
C ALA A 7 10.01 15.26 -5.22
N ASP A 8 9.60 14.48 -6.22
CA ASP A 8 8.32 14.60 -6.90
C ASP A 8 7.91 13.25 -7.55
N LYS A 9 6.71 13.21 -8.12
CA LYS A 9 6.12 12.01 -8.72
C LYS A 9 6.87 11.43 -9.93
N TYR A 10 7.83 12.16 -10.49
CA TYR A 10 8.68 11.75 -11.61
C TYR A 10 10.12 11.42 -11.19
N ASP A 11 10.48 11.58 -9.91
CA ASP A 11 11.83 11.29 -9.38
C ASP A 11 12.07 9.79 -9.18
N VAL A 12 11.96 9.05 -10.29
CA VAL A 12 12.12 7.60 -10.35
C VAL A 12 13.53 7.19 -9.94
N LEU A 13 14.55 7.99 -10.26
CA LEU A 13 15.94 7.68 -9.94
C LEU A 13 16.19 7.64 -8.42
N ALA A 14 15.51 8.48 -7.64
CA ALA A 14 15.58 8.41 -6.18
C ALA A 14 14.99 7.10 -5.65
N VAL A 15 13.83 6.69 -6.19
CA VAL A 15 13.21 5.40 -5.86
C VAL A 15 14.12 4.23 -6.22
N GLU A 16 14.68 4.21 -7.42
CA GLU A 16 15.55 3.11 -7.85
C GLU A 16 16.77 2.95 -6.94
N ARG A 17 17.36 4.07 -6.50
CA ARG A 17 18.48 4.05 -5.53
C ARG A 17 18.05 3.53 -4.17
N LEU A 18 16.85 3.88 -3.70
CA LEU A 18 16.26 3.35 -2.48
C LEU A 18 16.08 1.83 -2.57
N VAL A 19 15.45 1.35 -3.65
CA VAL A 19 15.24 -0.08 -3.89
C VAL A 19 16.57 -0.83 -3.96
N GLN A 20 17.58 -0.28 -4.65
CA GLN A 20 18.92 -0.86 -4.74
C GLN A 20 19.66 -0.93 -3.41
N ALA A 21 19.42 0.03 -2.50
CA ALA A 21 20.00 0.00 -1.16
C ALA A 21 19.32 -1.03 -0.23
N GLY A 22 18.15 -1.54 -0.63
CA GLY A 22 17.46 -2.64 0.02
C GLY A 22 16.51 -2.22 1.15
N PRO A 23 15.70 -3.18 1.66
CA PRO A 23 14.62 -2.93 2.62
C PRO A 23 15.04 -2.19 3.89
N GLU A 24 16.22 -2.48 4.43
CA GLU A 24 16.71 -1.85 5.67
C GLU A 24 16.80 -0.32 5.57
N SER A 25 17.16 0.18 4.38
CA SER A 25 17.27 1.62 4.12
C SER A 25 15.91 2.33 4.09
N ALA A 26 14.84 1.60 3.83
CA ALA A 26 13.48 2.11 3.74
C ALA A 26 12.73 2.12 5.08
N LEU A 27 13.15 1.29 6.05
CA LEU A 27 12.47 1.15 7.35
C LEU A 27 12.21 2.48 8.09
N PRO A 28 13.15 3.46 8.10
CA PRO A 28 12.90 4.74 8.76
C PRO A 28 11.90 5.64 8.03
N HIS A 29 11.53 5.30 6.79
CA HIS A 29 10.79 6.17 5.86
C HIS A 29 9.49 5.54 5.37
N LEU A 30 9.06 4.40 5.91
CA LEU A 30 7.90 3.63 5.39
C LEU A 30 6.61 4.46 5.30
N ALA A 31 6.33 5.31 6.29
CA ALA A 31 5.17 6.21 6.25
C ALA A 31 5.21 7.16 5.06
N GLU A 32 6.36 7.78 4.82
CA GLU A 32 6.57 8.72 3.71
C GLU A 32 6.58 8.00 2.36
N LEU A 33 7.08 6.78 2.29
CA LEU A 33 7.03 5.97 1.07
C LEU A 33 5.60 5.59 0.68
N LEU A 34 4.73 5.34 1.66
CA LEU A 34 3.31 5.06 1.40
C LEU A 34 2.55 6.26 0.82
N THR A 35 3.01 7.50 1.00
CA THR A 35 2.33 8.66 0.38
C THR A 35 2.43 8.64 -1.14
N TRP A 36 3.46 8.00 -1.69
CA TRP A 36 3.59 7.80 -3.13
C TRP A 36 2.60 6.77 -3.68
N MET A 37 1.91 6.02 -2.81
CA MET A 37 0.86 5.08 -3.18
C MET A 37 -0.53 5.71 -3.26
N GLN A 38 -0.65 7.05 -3.16
CA GLN A 38 -1.92 7.76 -3.36
C GLN A 38 -2.44 7.66 -4.80
N ASP A 39 -1.56 7.49 -5.79
CA ASP A 39 -1.95 7.37 -7.19
C ASP A 39 -0.93 6.50 -7.93
N LEU A 40 -1.35 5.29 -8.31
CA LEU A 40 -0.48 4.39 -9.08
C LEU A 40 -0.14 4.94 -10.47
N ASN A 41 -0.81 5.96 -10.99
CA ASN A 41 -0.39 6.59 -12.25
C ASN A 41 0.92 7.38 -12.10
N TRP A 42 1.40 7.64 -10.88
CA TRP A 42 2.68 8.28 -10.67
C TRP A 42 3.84 7.32 -11.00
N PRO A 43 4.81 7.73 -11.83
CA PRO A 43 5.96 6.88 -12.16
C PRO A 43 6.71 6.33 -10.96
N VAL A 44 6.87 7.13 -9.89
CA VAL A 44 7.50 6.66 -8.64
C VAL A 44 6.71 5.54 -7.95
N ALA A 45 5.37 5.57 -8.01
CA ALA A 45 4.52 4.57 -7.40
C ALA A 45 4.68 3.20 -8.07
N GLN A 46 4.83 3.20 -9.40
CA GLN A 46 5.03 1.98 -10.19
C GLN A 46 6.34 1.26 -9.80
N VAL A 47 7.39 2.00 -9.46
CA VAL A 47 8.66 1.41 -9.02
C VAL A 47 8.64 1.04 -7.54
N LEU A 48 7.96 1.82 -6.69
CA LEU A 48 7.85 1.56 -5.25
C LEU A 48 6.95 0.36 -4.93
N GLN A 49 5.86 0.17 -5.68
CA GLN A 49 4.84 -0.83 -5.38
C GLN A 49 5.39 -2.24 -5.09
N PRO A 50 6.18 -2.88 -5.99
CA PRO A 50 6.65 -4.23 -5.75
C PRO A 50 7.59 -4.30 -4.54
N PHE A 51 8.39 -3.26 -4.33
CA PHE A 51 9.31 -3.16 -3.20
C PHE A 51 8.56 -3.03 -1.86
N LEU A 52 7.51 -2.22 -1.80
CA LEU A 52 6.67 -2.11 -0.60
C LEU A 52 5.93 -3.42 -0.31
N ALA A 53 5.40 -4.10 -1.33
CA ALA A 53 4.76 -5.40 -1.16
C ALA A 53 5.75 -6.46 -0.60
N GLU A 54 7.02 -6.42 -1.05
CA GLU A 54 8.11 -7.28 -0.56
C GLU A 54 8.46 -6.99 0.91
N ILE A 55 8.50 -5.72 1.32
CA ILE A 55 8.74 -5.36 2.73
C ILE A 55 7.69 -6.03 3.64
N GLY A 56 6.41 -5.97 3.27
CA GLY A 56 5.36 -6.71 3.97
C GLY A 56 5.09 -6.18 5.38
N LEU A 57 5.08 -7.07 6.39
CA LEU A 57 4.60 -6.79 7.75
C LEU A 57 5.15 -5.52 8.45
N PRO A 58 6.40 -5.07 8.26
CA PRO A 58 6.86 -3.80 8.82
C PRO A 58 6.03 -2.57 8.39
N LEU A 59 5.26 -2.67 7.29
CA LEU A 59 4.34 -1.62 6.85
C LEU A 59 3.04 -1.56 7.65
N GLU A 60 2.71 -2.57 8.46
CA GLU A 60 1.43 -2.69 9.16
C GLU A 60 1.00 -1.42 9.90
N PRO A 61 1.79 -0.82 10.82
CA PRO A 61 1.32 0.35 11.55
C PRO A 61 1.02 1.53 10.62
N TYR A 62 1.80 1.69 9.54
CA TYR A 62 1.65 2.79 8.61
C TYR A 62 0.49 2.58 7.63
N ILE A 63 0.22 1.34 7.20
CA ILE A 63 -0.97 1.02 6.41
C ILE A 63 -2.23 1.26 7.24
N ARG A 64 -2.21 0.92 8.54
CA ARG A 64 -3.32 1.21 9.45
C ARG A 64 -3.64 2.70 9.51
N ASP A 65 -2.61 3.55 9.54
CA ASP A 65 -2.77 5.01 9.48
C ASP A 65 -3.41 5.45 8.16
N VAL A 66 -2.97 4.90 7.01
CA VAL A 66 -3.59 5.18 5.70
C VAL A 66 -5.08 4.78 5.68
N LEU A 67 -5.41 3.59 6.21
CA LEU A 67 -6.79 3.11 6.27
C LEU A 67 -7.69 3.93 7.20
N ALA A 68 -7.12 4.70 8.11
CA ALA A 68 -7.84 5.60 9.01
C ALA A 68 -8.10 7.00 8.42
N THR A 69 -7.52 7.33 7.26
CA THR A 69 -7.77 8.61 6.58
C THR A 69 -9.17 8.66 5.93
N ASP A 70 -9.56 9.82 5.40
CA ASP A 70 -10.75 9.95 4.54
C ASP A 70 -10.40 9.90 3.04
N ASP A 71 -9.15 9.58 2.69
CA ASP A 71 -8.69 9.47 1.30
C ASP A 71 -8.96 8.06 0.77
N GLU A 72 -10.17 7.87 0.22
CA GLU A 72 -10.61 6.55 -0.27
C GLU A 72 -9.75 6.06 -1.44
N GLY A 73 -9.23 6.97 -2.28
CA GLY A 73 -8.35 6.61 -3.40
C GLY A 73 -7.01 6.06 -2.89
N TRP A 74 -6.42 6.70 -1.88
CA TRP A 74 -5.20 6.21 -1.25
C TRP A 74 -5.41 4.86 -0.56
N LYS A 75 -6.55 4.67 0.12
CA LYS A 75 -6.91 3.36 0.67
C LYS A 75 -7.03 2.32 -0.43
N PHE A 76 -7.72 2.65 -1.52
CA PHE A 76 -7.95 1.73 -2.64
C PHE A 76 -6.62 1.24 -3.21
N TRP A 77 -5.69 2.15 -3.51
CA TRP A 77 -4.39 1.79 -4.04
C TRP A 77 -3.53 1.02 -3.02
N THR A 78 -3.56 1.42 -1.74
CA THR A 78 -2.81 0.73 -0.69
C THR A 78 -3.31 -0.71 -0.51
N ILE A 79 -4.62 -0.93 -0.42
CA ILE A 79 -5.13 -2.31 -0.31
C ILE A 79 -4.91 -3.10 -1.59
N SER A 80 -5.03 -2.47 -2.75
CA SER A 80 -4.96 -3.16 -4.03
C SER A 80 -3.55 -3.60 -4.37
N ALA A 81 -2.59 -2.71 -4.17
CA ALA A 81 -1.25 -2.81 -4.71
C ALA A 81 -0.20 -3.16 -3.65
N VAL A 82 -0.51 -3.02 -2.35
CA VAL A 82 0.42 -3.39 -1.27
C VAL A 82 -0.14 -4.55 -0.46
N VAL A 83 -1.33 -4.39 0.13
CA VAL A 83 -1.92 -5.45 0.97
C VAL A 83 -2.30 -6.68 0.12
N GLY A 84 -2.94 -6.48 -1.01
CA GLY A 84 -3.38 -7.56 -1.90
C GLY A 84 -2.24 -8.37 -2.51
N GLU A 85 -1.06 -7.77 -2.64
CA GLU A 85 0.14 -8.40 -3.21
C GLU A 85 1.03 -9.06 -2.14
N SER A 86 0.66 -8.97 -0.86
CA SER A 86 1.43 -9.52 0.26
C SER A 86 0.52 -10.36 1.16
N LEU A 87 0.57 -11.69 1.03
CA LEU A 87 -0.24 -12.62 1.83
C LEU A 87 -0.12 -12.38 3.35
N PRO A 88 1.06 -12.11 3.93
CA PRO A 88 1.17 -11.76 5.34
C PRO A 88 0.39 -10.50 5.71
N LEU A 89 0.45 -9.43 4.91
CA LEU A 89 -0.32 -8.21 5.14
C LEU A 89 -1.81 -8.47 4.98
N ALA A 90 -2.23 -9.17 3.93
CA ALA A 90 -3.63 -9.50 3.69
C ALA A 90 -4.26 -10.28 4.85
N ARG A 91 -3.48 -11.18 5.49
CA ARG A 91 -3.92 -11.90 6.70
C ARG A 91 -4.04 -10.99 7.92
N VAL A 92 -3.10 -10.07 8.12
CA VAL A 92 -3.14 -9.14 9.25
C VAL A 92 -4.29 -8.13 9.11
N PHE A 93 -4.55 -7.65 7.90
CA PHE A 93 -5.65 -6.72 7.59
C PHE A 93 -6.97 -7.40 7.25
N GLU A 94 -7.08 -8.72 7.48
CA GLU A 94 -8.33 -9.45 7.26
C GLU A 94 -9.54 -8.80 7.96
N PRO A 95 -9.46 -8.32 9.22
CA PRO A 95 -10.58 -7.65 9.88
C PRO A 95 -11.06 -6.39 9.14
N GLU A 96 -10.14 -5.53 8.70
CA GLU A 96 -10.43 -4.32 7.96
C GLU A 96 -11.03 -4.63 6.58
N LEU A 97 -10.45 -5.60 5.87
CA LEU A 97 -10.95 -6.08 4.58
C LEU A 97 -12.37 -6.66 4.73
N ARG A 98 -12.64 -7.45 5.77
CA ARG A 98 -13.99 -7.98 6.03
C ARG A 98 -14.99 -6.85 6.31
N ARG A 99 -14.58 -5.83 7.07
CA ARG A 99 -15.42 -4.67 7.38
C ARG A 99 -15.73 -3.85 6.12
N MET A 100 -14.74 -3.59 5.25
CA MET A 100 -14.96 -2.97 3.93
C MET A 100 -15.91 -3.80 3.07
N ALA A 101 -15.74 -5.12 3.06
CA ALA A 101 -16.55 -6.03 2.26
C ALA A 101 -18.02 -6.10 2.73
N SER A 102 -18.26 -6.09 4.05
CA SER A 102 -19.60 -6.28 4.63
C SER A 102 -20.37 -4.99 4.85
N SER A 103 -19.68 -3.89 5.16
CA SER A 103 -20.29 -2.63 5.57
C SER A 103 -19.39 -1.44 5.17
N PRO A 104 -19.19 -1.20 3.86
CA PRO A 104 -18.38 -0.07 3.41
C PRO A 104 -19.06 1.26 3.74
N SER A 105 -18.24 2.29 3.94
CA SER A 105 -18.69 3.68 3.88
C SER A 105 -19.25 4.01 2.47
N PRO A 106 -20.07 5.07 2.31
CA PRO A 106 -20.47 5.54 0.99
C PRO A 106 -19.28 5.89 0.07
N GLY A 107 -18.22 6.49 0.62
CA GLY A 107 -16.99 6.81 -0.11
C GLY A 107 -16.23 5.55 -0.52
N GLU A 108 -16.09 4.59 0.41
CA GLU A 108 -15.47 3.31 0.14
C GLU A 108 -16.20 2.54 -0.98
N ARG A 109 -17.54 2.56 -0.97
CA ARG A 109 -18.33 1.93 -2.03
C ARG A 109 -18.16 2.65 -3.36
N GLN A 110 -18.14 3.99 -3.37
CA GLN A 110 -17.97 4.78 -4.59
C GLN A 110 -16.61 4.52 -5.25
N GLU A 111 -15.56 4.38 -4.45
CA GLU A 111 -14.19 4.13 -4.93
C GLU A 111 -13.94 2.64 -5.29
N GLY A 112 -14.88 1.74 -4.96
CA GLY A 112 -14.75 0.31 -5.27
C GLY A 112 -13.94 -0.52 -4.26
N LEU A 113 -13.74 0.01 -3.04
CA LEU A 113 -13.04 -0.68 -1.95
C LEU A 113 -13.77 -1.95 -1.49
N GLN A 114 -15.11 -1.97 -1.58
CA GLN A 114 -15.91 -3.13 -1.19
C GLN A 114 -15.60 -4.35 -2.07
N GLU A 115 -15.65 -4.17 -3.39
CA GLU A 115 -15.38 -5.19 -4.39
C GLU A 115 -13.94 -5.69 -4.27
N ARG A 116 -13.00 -4.75 -4.14
CA ARG A 116 -11.59 -5.09 -4.02
C ARG A 116 -11.28 -5.91 -2.75
N ALA A 117 -11.86 -5.52 -1.61
CA ALA A 117 -11.69 -6.27 -0.37
C ALA A 117 -12.23 -7.70 -0.48
N LEU A 118 -13.37 -7.90 -1.15
CA LEU A 118 -13.93 -9.24 -1.40
C LEU A 118 -12.99 -10.11 -2.26
N GLU A 119 -12.35 -9.54 -3.27
CA GLU A 119 -11.39 -10.26 -4.12
C GLU A 119 -10.18 -10.73 -3.33
N ILE A 120 -9.57 -9.83 -2.54
CA ILE A 120 -8.40 -10.15 -1.72
C ILE A 120 -8.74 -11.28 -0.73
N LEU A 121 -9.87 -11.17 -0.03
CA LEU A 121 -10.32 -12.19 0.92
C LEU A 121 -10.50 -13.57 0.27
N ARG A 122 -11.05 -13.63 -0.96
CA ARG A 122 -11.21 -14.90 -1.69
C ARG A 122 -9.88 -15.58 -2.02
N VAL A 123 -8.85 -14.80 -2.37
CA VAL A 123 -7.50 -15.32 -2.66
C VAL A 123 -6.86 -15.86 -1.38
N THR A 124 -6.94 -15.10 -0.29
CA THR A 124 -6.33 -15.51 1.00
C THR A 124 -6.93 -16.77 1.61
N GLN A 125 -8.20 -17.06 1.35
CA GLN A 125 -8.90 -18.25 1.88
C GLN A 125 -8.61 -19.53 1.07
N ARG A 126 -7.97 -19.40 -0.09
CA ARG A 126 -7.61 -20.52 -0.98
C ARG A 126 -6.14 -20.94 -0.86
N SER A 127 -5.34 -20.22 -0.10
CA SER A 127 -3.86 -20.32 -0.02
C SER A 127 -3.38 -20.73 1.37
#